data_AF-A0A1Y3MPY4-F1
#
_entry.id   AF-A0A1Y3MPY4-F1
#
_cell.length_a   1.000
_cell.length_b   1.000
_cell.length_c   1.000
_cell.angle_alpha   90.00
_cell.angle_beta   90.00
_cell.angle_gamma   90.00
#
_symmetry.space_group_name_H-M   'P 1'
#
loop_
_entity.id
_entity.type
_entity.pdbx_description
1 polymer ?
#
loop_
_entity_poly.entity_id
_entity_poly.type
_entity_poly.pdbx_seq_one_letter_code
_entity_poly.pdbx_strand_id
1 'polypeptide(L)'
;MKIKYISFLTILVGCVSAYDEFFGNIRRAELFEKTDFVVPKLTIKFNEQDYKNFFLKYQCEHDMNARYLIRNDECYVASWVNLDDAMEKAFQTHLLDKSLITDGEDLQIIKKSNKTISEFEHIVTKYTNRTLEDILSTGHGLIKIPDYSTENAGLTFDIDGYILIS
;
A
#
# COMPACT_ATOMS: atom_id res chain seq x y z
N MET A 1 -46.83 74.13 -5.26
CA MET A 1 -46.00 73.38 -6.22
C MET A 1 -45.04 72.51 -5.43
N LYS A 2 -45.00 71.21 -5.75
CA LYS A 2 -44.34 70.14 -4.99
C LYS A 2 -42.84 70.14 -5.23
N ILE A 3 -42.04 69.81 -4.21
CA ILE A 3 -40.82 68.98 -4.20
C ILE A 3 -40.29 69.00 -2.77
N LYS A 4 -40.24 67.87 -2.07
CA LYS A 4 -39.18 67.59 -1.08
C LYS A 4 -38.90 66.08 -1.02
N TYR A 5 -37.87 65.73 -1.78
CA TYR A 5 -36.79 64.78 -1.54
C TYR A 5 -37.07 63.47 -0.78
N ILE A 6 -37.00 62.41 -1.58
CA ILE A 6 -36.76 61.01 -1.23
C ILE A 6 -35.55 60.91 -0.30
N SER A 7 -35.76 60.38 0.91
CA SER A 7 -34.68 59.99 1.82
C SER A 7 -34.03 58.71 1.29
N PHE A 8 -32.87 58.87 0.64
CA PHE A 8 -31.99 57.77 0.25
C PHE A 8 -31.18 57.39 1.49
N LEU A 9 -31.67 56.41 2.26
CA LEU A 9 -30.94 55.82 3.37
C LEU A 9 -29.79 54.99 2.78
N THR A 10 -28.60 55.58 2.73
CA THR A 10 -27.38 54.96 2.26
C THR A 10 -26.91 53.92 3.28
N ILE A 11 -26.97 52.65 2.89
CA ILE A 11 -26.30 51.55 3.58
C ILE A 11 -24.80 51.77 3.35
N LEU A 12 -24.13 52.38 4.32
CA LEU A 12 -22.68 52.39 4.41
C LEU A 12 -22.24 50.94 4.66
N VAL A 13 -21.82 50.28 3.58
CA VAL A 13 -21.08 49.01 3.63
C VAL A 13 -19.75 49.32 4.30
N GLY A 14 -19.67 49.07 5.60
CA GLY A 14 -18.42 49.11 6.33
C GLY A 14 -17.52 47.99 5.80
N CYS A 15 -16.37 48.36 5.22
CA CYS A 15 -15.31 47.40 4.96
C CYS A 15 -14.78 46.90 6.32
N VAL A 16 -15.17 45.71 6.72
CA VAL A 16 -14.51 45.00 7.81
C VAL A 16 -13.19 44.49 7.27
N SER A 17 -12.10 45.18 7.59
CA SER A 17 -10.76 44.60 7.47
C SER A 17 -10.58 43.66 8.65
N ALA A 18 -10.68 42.35 8.40
CA ALA A 18 -10.36 41.35 9.40
C ALA A 18 -8.85 41.35 9.64
N TYR A 19 -8.44 41.72 10.84
CA TYR A 19 -7.08 41.57 11.32
C TYR A 19 -6.90 40.14 11.84
N ASP A 20 -5.96 39.40 11.29
CA ASP A 20 -5.66 38.03 11.73
C ASP A 20 -4.81 38.09 13.01
N GLU A 21 -5.46 37.92 14.16
CA GLU A 21 -4.84 38.00 15.48
C GLU A 21 -3.95 36.78 15.79
N PHE A 22 -4.04 35.70 14.99
CA PHE A 22 -3.35 34.44 15.28
C PHE A 22 -1.81 34.56 15.23
N PHE A 23 -1.25 35.47 14.42
CA PHE A 23 0.20 35.62 14.24
C PHE A 23 0.82 36.93 14.79
N GLY A 24 0.01 37.88 15.27
CA GLY A 24 0.50 39.13 15.87
C GLY A 24 1.43 39.95 14.94
N ASN A 25 2.56 40.44 15.48
CA ASN A 25 3.55 41.30 14.78
C ASN A 25 4.77 40.53 14.22
N ILE A 26 4.74 39.20 14.21
CA ILE A 26 5.86 38.39 13.72
C ILE A 26 5.68 38.17 12.22
N ARG A 27 6.60 38.73 11.42
CA ARG A 27 6.63 38.46 9.98
C ARG A 27 7.03 36.99 9.79
N ARG A 28 6.06 36.17 9.38
CA ARG A 28 6.27 34.74 9.15
C ARG A 28 7.25 34.57 8.00
N ALA A 29 8.05 33.50 8.03
CA ALA A 29 8.92 33.22 6.89
C ALA A 29 8.05 32.97 5.66
N GLU A 30 8.40 33.61 4.53
CA GLU A 30 7.62 33.62 3.29
C GLU A 30 7.20 32.21 2.82
N LEU A 31 8.02 31.20 3.13
CA LEU A 31 7.71 29.80 2.85
C LEU A 31 6.42 29.35 3.55
N PHE A 32 6.25 29.63 4.85
CA PHE A 32 5.06 29.19 5.58
C PHE A 32 3.81 29.93 5.11
N GLU A 33 3.90 31.25 4.91
CA GLU A 33 2.76 32.04 4.39
C GLU A 33 2.23 31.49 3.06
N LYS A 34 3.12 30.95 2.21
CA LYS A 34 2.75 30.33 0.93
C LYS A 34 2.27 28.88 1.04
N THR A 35 2.59 28.16 2.12
CA THR A 35 2.30 26.72 2.25
C THR A 35 1.22 26.37 3.26
N ASP A 36 0.87 27.27 4.19
CA ASP A 36 -0.02 26.96 5.32
C ASP A 36 -1.44 26.49 4.91
N PHE A 37 -1.87 26.81 3.69
CA PHE A 37 -3.16 26.42 3.15
C PHE A 37 -3.08 25.63 1.84
N VAL A 38 -1.86 25.26 1.42
CA VAL A 38 -1.62 24.58 0.14
C VAL A 38 -1.20 23.14 0.41
N VAL A 39 -2.01 22.19 -0.05
CA VAL A 39 -1.68 20.76 0.02
C VAL A 39 -0.71 20.44 -1.12
N PRO A 40 0.55 20.06 -0.85
CA PRO A 40 1.51 19.75 -1.89
C PRO A 40 1.08 18.52 -2.68
N LYS A 41 1.22 18.57 -4.00
CA LYS A 41 1.09 17.38 -4.84
C LYS A 41 2.43 16.64 -4.84
N LEU A 42 2.43 15.46 -4.23
CA LEU A 42 3.57 14.54 -4.23
C LEU A 42 3.48 13.63 -5.46
N THR A 43 4.51 13.64 -6.30
CA THR A 43 4.62 12.70 -7.43
C THR A 43 5.87 11.86 -7.26
N ILE A 44 5.69 10.55 -7.08
CA ILE A 44 6.79 9.58 -7.07
C ILE A 44 6.95 9.05 -8.50
N LYS A 45 8.15 9.19 -9.05
CA LYS A 45 8.53 8.71 -10.37
C LYS A 45 9.29 7.40 -10.22
N PHE A 46 8.74 6.33 -10.79
CA PHE A 46 9.40 5.04 -10.90
C PHE A 46 9.76 4.78 -12.38
N ASN A 47 10.80 3.99 -12.62
CA ASN A 47 10.88 3.32 -13.91
C ASN A 47 9.79 2.23 -14.00
N GLU A 48 9.51 1.74 -15.21
CA GLU A 48 8.38 0.83 -15.43
C GLU A 48 8.50 -0.48 -14.64
N GLN A 49 9.72 -1.03 -14.53
CA GLN A 49 9.94 -2.28 -13.81
C GLN A 49 9.74 -2.11 -12.30
N ASP A 50 10.25 -1.01 -11.77
CA ASP A 50 10.12 -0.64 -10.37
C ASP A 50 8.67 -0.38 -9.98
N TYR A 51 7.94 0.33 -10.84
CA TYR A 51 6.52 0.54 -10.67
C TYR A 51 5.75 -0.79 -10.61
N LYS A 52 6.02 -1.71 -11.55
CA LYS A 52 5.37 -3.04 -11.58
C LYS A 52 5.68 -3.85 -10.32
N ASN A 53 6.94 -3.89 -9.89
CA ASN A 53 7.34 -4.62 -8.69
C ASN A 53 6.73 -4.02 -7.42
N PHE A 54 6.73 -2.69 -7.31
CA PHE A 54 6.10 -1.97 -6.19
C PHE A 54 4.60 -2.22 -6.12
N PHE A 55 3.91 -2.15 -7.27
CA PHE A 55 2.48 -2.38 -7.34
C PHE A 55 2.14 -3.84 -7.00
N LEU A 56 2.86 -4.81 -7.56
CA LEU A 56 2.68 -6.23 -7.26
C LEU A 56 2.87 -6.49 -5.76
N LYS A 57 3.92 -5.94 -5.14
CA LYS A 57 4.12 -6.04 -3.69
C LYS A 57 2.88 -5.56 -2.93
N TYR A 58 2.43 -4.33 -3.20
CA TYR A 58 1.30 -3.73 -2.50
C TYR A 58 0.03 -4.57 -2.65
N GLN A 59 -0.22 -5.06 -3.86
CA GLN A 59 -1.33 -5.95 -4.14
C GLN A 59 -1.23 -7.25 -3.35
N CYS A 60 -0.04 -7.87 -3.28
CA CYS A 60 0.16 -9.09 -2.51
C CYS A 60 0.01 -8.88 -1.00
N GLU A 61 0.44 -7.75 -0.45
CA GLU A 61 0.24 -7.41 0.97
C GLU A 61 -1.24 -7.30 1.33
N HIS A 62 -2.04 -6.76 0.41
CA HIS A 62 -3.49 -6.70 0.54
C HIS A 62 -4.12 -8.08 0.38
N ASP A 63 -3.91 -8.74 -0.77
CA ASP A 63 -4.64 -9.96 -1.14
C ASP A 63 -4.30 -11.15 -0.24
N MET A 64 -3.02 -11.29 0.14
CA MET A 64 -2.54 -12.35 1.04
C MET A 64 -2.74 -12.02 2.53
N ASN A 65 -3.40 -10.91 2.87
CA ASN A 65 -3.72 -10.61 4.25
C ASN A 65 -4.77 -11.60 4.79
N ALA A 66 -4.60 -12.03 6.04
CA ALA A 66 -5.55 -12.93 6.72
C ALA A 66 -7.00 -12.41 6.77
N ARG A 67 -7.22 -11.10 6.58
CA ARG A 67 -8.55 -10.49 6.51
C ARG A 67 -9.23 -10.63 5.15
N TYR A 68 -8.47 -10.74 4.07
CA TYR A 68 -8.98 -10.67 2.71
C TYR A 68 -8.92 -12.03 2.02
N LEU A 69 -7.79 -12.75 2.13
CA LEU A 69 -7.59 -14.09 1.57
C LEU A 69 -8.03 -14.19 0.10
N ILE A 70 -7.64 -13.20 -0.70
CA ILE A 70 -8.01 -13.12 -2.12
C ILE A 70 -6.99 -13.95 -2.91
N ARG A 71 -7.47 -14.89 -3.71
CA ARG A 71 -6.59 -15.70 -4.57
C ARG A 71 -5.92 -14.81 -5.60
N ASN A 72 -4.58 -14.80 -5.57
CA ASN A 72 -3.76 -14.08 -6.52
C ASN A 72 -2.53 -14.92 -6.88
N ASP A 73 -2.61 -15.62 -8.01
CA ASP A 73 -1.54 -16.53 -8.44
C ASP A 73 -0.24 -15.79 -8.76
N GLU A 74 -0.30 -14.52 -9.20
CA GLU A 74 0.89 -13.69 -9.44
C GLU A 74 1.71 -13.50 -8.15
N CYS A 75 1.02 -13.38 -7.02
CA CYS A 75 1.67 -13.29 -5.71
C CYS A 75 2.33 -14.60 -5.28
N TYR A 76 1.76 -15.75 -5.66
CA TYR A 76 2.31 -17.07 -5.34
C TYR A 76 3.46 -17.50 -6.24
N VAL A 77 3.62 -16.87 -7.41
CA VAL A 77 4.77 -17.06 -8.31
C VAL A 77 5.75 -15.89 -8.34
N ALA A 78 5.53 -14.88 -7.49
CA ALA A 78 6.41 -13.71 -7.45
C ALA A 78 7.87 -14.12 -7.16
N SER A 79 8.83 -13.32 -7.60
CA SER A 79 10.27 -13.66 -7.54
C SER A 79 10.81 -13.89 -6.12
N TRP A 80 10.11 -13.41 -5.09
CA TRP A 80 10.45 -13.61 -3.68
C TRP A 80 9.76 -14.83 -3.04
N VAL A 81 8.93 -15.56 -3.79
CA VAL A 81 8.26 -16.76 -3.31
C VAL A 81 9.09 -17.99 -3.62
N ASN A 82 9.37 -18.77 -2.57
CA ASN A 82 9.93 -20.10 -2.68
C ASN A 82 8.97 -21.09 -2.01
N LEU A 83 8.27 -21.89 -2.82
CA LEU A 83 7.31 -22.87 -2.35
C LEU A 83 7.96 -24.08 -1.65
N ASP A 84 9.23 -24.36 -1.94
CA ASP A 84 9.97 -25.38 -1.20
C ASP A 84 10.20 -24.92 0.24
N ASP A 85 10.67 -23.68 0.42
CA ASP A 85 10.89 -23.10 1.74
C ASP A 85 9.57 -22.90 2.48
N ALA A 86 8.51 -22.48 1.80
CA ALA A 86 7.18 -22.33 2.38
C ALA A 86 6.64 -23.69 2.89
N MET A 87 6.85 -24.78 2.15
CA MET A 87 6.40 -26.11 2.53
C MET A 87 7.18 -26.61 3.75
N GLU A 88 8.50 -26.45 3.75
CA GLU A 88 9.34 -26.82 4.89
C GLU A 88 8.96 -26.02 6.15
N LYS A 89 8.75 -24.71 6.03
CA LYS A 89 8.25 -23.87 7.14
C LYS A 89 6.86 -24.30 7.62
N ALA A 90 5.98 -24.73 6.71
CA ALA A 90 4.65 -25.21 7.09
C ALA A 90 4.73 -26.47 7.96
N PHE A 91 5.68 -27.37 7.67
CA PHE A 91 5.97 -28.51 8.55
C PHE A 91 6.58 -28.08 9.89
N GLN A 92 7.54 -27.16 9.87
CA GLN A 92 8.22 -26.67 11.08
C GLN A 92 7.27 -25.91 12.03
N THR A 93 6.28 -25.22 11.49
CA THR A 93 5.27 -24.48 12.24
C THR A 93 4.02 -25.30 12.57
N HIS A 94 4.02 -26.60 12.23
CA HIS A 94 2.88 -27.52 12.42
C HIS A 94 1.58 -27.08 11.74
N LEU A 95 1.66 -26.24 10.70
CA LEU A 95 0.53 -25.96 9.81
C LEU A 95 0.21 -27.16 8.92
N LEU A 96 1.24 -27.95 8.60
CA LEU A 96 1.15 -29.27 8.00
C LEU A 96 1.78 -30.30 8.93
N ASP A 97 1.11 -31.43 9.13
CA ASP A 97 1.69 -32.56 9.84
C ASP A 97 2.28 -33.57 8.85
N LYS A 98 3.60 -33.59 8.77
CA LYS A 98 4.36 -34.49 7.88
C LYS A 98 4.08 -35.97 8.18
N SER A 99 3.69 -36.32 9.42
CA SER A 99 3.42 -37.71 9.81
C SER A 99 2.12 -38.27 9.20
N LEU A 100 1.20 -37.40 8.79
CA LEU A 100 -0.06 -37.79 8.13
C LEU A 100 0.15 -38.16 6.65
N ILE A 101 1.30 -37.80 6.07
CA ILE A 101 1.58 -37.95 4.64
C ILE A 101 2.26 -39.30 4.41
N THR A 102 1.44 -40.31 4.10
CA THR A 102 1.88 -41.69 3.88
C THR A 102 1.83 -42.12 2.41
N ASP A 103 1.17 -41.33 1.56
CA ASP A 103 1.02 -41.61 0.14
C ASP A 103 2.37 -41.45 -0.60
N GLY A 104 2.70 -42.44 -1.44
CA GLY A 104 3.98 -42.48 -2.13
C GLY A 104 4.19 -41.37 -3.15
N GLU A 105 3.14 -40.92 -3.83
CA GLU A 105 3.19 -39.83 -4.82
C GLU A 105 3.37 -38.48 -4.09
N ASP A 106 2.64 -38.29 -2.99
CA ASP A 106 2.74 -37.07 -2.19
C ASP A 106 4.10 -36.94 -1.50
N LEU A 107 4.69 -38.05 -1.07
CA LEU A 107 6.05 -38.08 -0.54
C LEU A 107 7.09 -37.69 -1.61
N GLN A 108 6.84 -37.97 -2.89
CA GLN A 108 7.71 -37.50 -3.98
C GLN A 108 7.56 -36.00 -4.19
N ILE A 109 6.34 -35.46 -4.12
CA ILE A 109 6.09 -34.01 -4.19
C ILE A 109 6.88 -33.28 -3.09
N ILE A 110 6.85 -33.78 -1.85
CA ILE A 110 7.56 -33.18 -0.72
C ILE A 110 9.07 -33.14 -0.94
N LYS A 111 9.65 -34.24 -1.46
CA LYS A 111 11.10 -34.38 -1.65
C LYS A 111 11.63 -33.65 -2.90
N LYS A 112 10.76 -33.39 -3.88
CA LYS A 112 11.09 -32.69 -5.12
C LYS A 112 11.43 -31.23 -4.83
N SER A 113 12.41 -30.66 -5.53
CA SER A 113 12.67 -29.21 -5.55
C SER A 113 11.87 -28.50 -6.65
N ASN A 114 11.68 -27.19 -6.51
CA ASN A 114 10.87 -26.34 -7.39
C ASN A 114 9.42 -26.83 -7.49
N LYS A 115 8.75 -26.94 -6.34
CA LYS A 115 7.32 -27.26 -6.27
C LYS A 115 6.50 -26.22 -7.03
N THR A 116 5.47 -26.67 -7.74
CA THR A 116 4.48 -25.79 -8.34
C THR A 116 3.40 -25.41 -7.34
N ILE A 117 2.62 -24.37 -7.66
CA ILE A 117 1.43 -24.00 -6.87
C ILE A 117 0.46 -25.17 -6.77
N SER A 118 0.20 -25.87 -7.87
CA SER A 118 -0.73 -27.01 -7.88
C SER A 118 -0.27 -28.15 -6.99
N GLU A 119 1.03 -28.44 -6.97
CA GLU A 119 1.63 -29.46 -6.11
C GLU A 119 1.51 -29.05 -4.63
N PHE A 120 1.80 -27.79 -4.33
CA PHE A 120 1.66 -27.25 -2.98
C PHE A 120 0.20 -27.28 -2.50
N GLU A 121 -0.73 -26.78 -3.33
CA GLU A 121 -2.17 -26.73 -3.07
C GLU A 121 -2.76 -28.13 -2.87
N HIS A 122 -2.33 -29.11 -3.68
CA HIS A 122 -2.72 -30.51 -3.53
C HIS A 122 -2.35 -31.06 -2.14
N ILE A 123 -1.10 -30.86 -1.70
CA ILE A 123 -0.67 -31.31 -0.36
C ILE A 123 -1.47 -30.62 0.74
N VAL A 124 -1.66 -29.31 0.65
CA VAL A 124 -2.39 -28.53 1.65
C VAL A 124 -3.84 -28.99 1.77
N THR A 125 -4.55 -29.08 0.65
CA THR A 125 -5.97 -29.40 0.63
C THR A 125 -6.26 -30.87 0.96
N LYS A 126 -5.32 -31.79 0.66
CA LYS A 126 -5.46 -33.21 0.99
C LYS A 126 -5.22 -33.50 2.47
N TYR A 127 -4.25 -32.83 3.10
CA TYR A 127 -3.79 -33.15 4.46
C TYR A 127 -4.20 -32.12 5.52
N THR A 128 -4.95 -31.08 5.14
CA THR A 128 -5.50 -30.08 6.06
C THR A 128 -6.90 -29.68 5.63
N ASN A 129 -7.63 -28.99 6.51
CA ASN A 129 -8.89 -28.34 6.18
C ASN A 129 -8.72 -26.88 5.73
N ARG A 130 -7.50 -26.49 5.33
CA ARG A 130 -7.16 -25.12 4.93
C ARG A 130 -7.14 -24.99 3.41
N THR A 131 -7.34 -23.76 2.94
CA THR A 131 -7.15 -23.43 1.53
C THR A 131 -5.72 -22.93 1.28
N LEU A 132 -5.35 -22.80 0.01
CA LEU A 132 -4.06 -22.23 -0.38
C LEU A 132 -3.92 -20.78 0.12
N GLU A 133 -4.98 -19.98 -0.01
CA GLU A 133 -5.01 -18.57 0.39
C GLU A 133 -4.83 -18.42 1.91
N ASP A 134 -5.48 -19.29 2.68
CA ASP A 134 -5.36 -19.30 4.14
C ASP A 134 -3.94 -19.64 4.57
N ILE A 135 -3.38 -20.76 4.09
CA ILE A 135 -2.07 -21.22 4.55
C ILE A 135 -0.93 -20.29 4.10
N LEU A 136 -1.02 -19.73 2.88
CA LEU A 136 -0.03 -18.77 2.37
C LEU A 136 -0.30 -17.33 2.83
N SER A 137 -1.30 -17.11 3.68
CA SER A 137 -1.55 -15.78 4.23
C SER A 137 -0.32 -15.26 4.98
N THR A 138 -0.13 -13.94 4.93
CA THR A 138 1.01 -13.27 5.57
C THR A 138 1.06 -13.49 7.08
N GLY A 139 -0.07 -13.82 7.71
CA GLY A 139 -0.16 -14.12 9.14
C GLY A 139 0.58 -15.38 9.57
N HIS A 140 0.79 -16.34 8.67
CA HIS A 140 1.52 -17.57 8.96
C HIS A 140 3.04 -17.47 8.73
N GLY A 141 3.50 -16.41 8.05
CA GLY A 141 4.93 -16.16 7.85
C GLY A 141 5.66 -17.18 6.97
N LEU A 142 4.92 -17.99 6.19
CA LEU A 142 5.52 -18.96 5.26
C LEU A 142 6.27 -18.24 4.14
N ILE A 143 5.64 -17.22 3.57
CA ILE A 143 6.20 -16.33 2.56
C ILE A 143 6.47 -14.98 3.21
N LYS A 144 7.68 -14.44 2.99
CA LYS A 144 8.03 -13.08 3.41
C LYS A 144 7.98 -12.17 2.19
N ILE A 145 7.01 -11.27 2.16
CA ILE A 145 6.98 -10.19 1.16
C ILE A 145 8.13 -9.23 1.51
N PRO A 146 9.04 -8.92 0.57
CA PRO A 146 10.19 -8.08 0.83
C PRO A 146 9.78 -6.61 1.02
N ASP A 147 10.58 -5.88 1.78
CA ASP A 147 10.54 -4.41 1.75
C ASP A 147 11.00 -3.94 0.36
N TYR A 148 10.31 -2.95 -0.20
CA TYR A 148 10.63 -2.44 -1.53
C TYR A 148 11.53 -1.19 -1.42
N SER A 149 12.64 -1.21 -2.14
CA SER A 149 13.57 -0.08 -2.27
C SER A 149 14.11 -0.03 -3.69
N THR A 150 14.27 1.18 -4.22
CA THR A 150 14.90 1.43 -5.52
C THR A 150 15.75 2.70 -5.46
N GLU A 151 16.89 2.67 -6.14
CA GLU A 151 17.80 3.81 -6.27
C GLU A 151 17.36 4.78 -7.38
N ASN A 152 16.44 4.36 -8.26
CA ASN A 152 16.01 5.12 -9.44
C ASN A 152 14.65 5.81 -9.27
N ALA A 153 14.20 5.98 -8.03
CA ALA A 153 12.99 6.74 -7.75
C ALA A 153 13.27 8.25 -7.69
N GLY A 154 12.41 9.03 -8.33
CA GLY A 154 12.37 10.49 -8.16
C GLY A 154 11.17 10.89 -7.32
N LEU A 155 11.29 11.92 -6.50
CA LEU A 155 10.17 12.53 -5.78
C LEU A 155 10.06 13.99 -6.23
N THR A 156 8.86 14.39 -6.62
CA THR A 156 8.57 15.79 -6.96
C THR A 156 7.53 16.32 -5.97
N PHE A 157 7.86 17.46 -5.35
CA PHE A 157 6.96 18.24 -4.52
C PHE A 157 6.51 19.46 -5.32
N ASP A 158 5.22 19.51 -5.64
CA ASP A 158 4.60 20.64 -6.35
C ASP A 158 3.67 21.39 -5.40
N ILE A 159 3.98 22.66 -5.14
CA ILE A 159 3.20 23.58 -4.31
C ILE A 159 2.68 24.68 -5.24
N ASP A 160 1.41 24.62 -5.62
CA ASP A 160 0.75 25.59 -6.50
C ASP A 160 1.57 26.00 -7.75
N GLY A 161 2.23 25.03 -8.40
CA GLY A 161 3.00 25.25 -9.63
C GLY A 161 4.47 25.63 -9.42
N TYR A 162 4.93 25.78 -8.17
CA TYR A 162 6.35 25.87 -7.85
C TYR A 162 6.91 24.47 -7.61
N ILE A 163 7.74 24.01 -8.56
CA ILE A 163 8.44 22.74 -8.47
C ILE A 163 9.71 22.93 -7.65
N LEU A 164 9.77 22.29 -6.48
CA LEU A 164 11.02 22.10 -5.74
C LEU A 164 11.59 20.73 -6.12
N ILE A 165 12.75 20.72 -6.78
CA ILE A 165 13.45 19.50 -7.17
C ILE A 165 14.48 19.19 -6.08
N SER A 166 14.40 18.01 -5.47
CA SER A 166 15.40 17.46 -4.55
C SER A 166 15.96 16.16 -5.11
#